data_AF-A0A843I785-F1
#
_entry.id   AF-A0A843I785-F1
#
_cell.length_a   1.000
_cell.length_b   1.000
_cell.length_c   1.000
_cell.angle_alpha   90.00
_cell.angle_beta   90.00
_cell.angle_gamma   90.00
#
_symmetry.space_group_name_H-M   'P 1'
#
loop_
_entity.id
_entity.type
_entity.pdbx_description
1 polymer ?
#
loop_
_entity_poly.entity_id
_entity_poly.type
_entity_poly.pdbx_seq_one_letter_code
_entity_poly.pdbx_strand_id
1 'polypeptide(L)'
;MQIFLGTEKGLFELLPTGGVHRICCPELDVMDAVFFEGYLYVCSPTSGVYEVRGRLRRAVAGNCWRLVKVGETLVASITGPSLYDAATGDKIADFSEYAERYGWRFLKGPAHITDIAFFRGKWVAAVEDGNILAGDDLATLRPTRFWGDSHALLAAKELLLISTSTGIYYTQDLENFAMAAGLSGYTHAVVQCGGYLATHMISD
;
A
#
# COMPACT_ATOMS: atom_id res chain seq x y z
N MET A 1 12.01 14.46 9.45
CA MET A 1 11.28 13.36 8.81
C MET A 1 11.88 12.07 9.31
N GLN A 2 11.07 11.20 9.90
CA GLN A 2 11.50 9.87 10.32
C GLN A 2 11.28 8.92 9.15
N ILE A 3 12.29 8.13 8.80
CA ILE A 3 12.19 7.17 7.68
C ILE A 3 12.44 5.79 8.27
N PHE A 4 11.48 4.89 8.05
CA PHE A 4 11.62 3.50 8.43
C PHE A 4 12.01 2.64 7.24
N LEU A 5 12.76 1.58 7.54
CA LEU A 5 13.11 0.52 6.63
C LEU A 5 12.63 -0.80 7.23
N GLY A 6 11.55 -1.34 6.66
CA GLY A 6 11.09 -2.70 6.93
C GLY A 6 12.01 -3.71 6.24
N THR A 7 12.31 -4.82 6.92
CA THR A 7 13.14 -5.91 6.40
C THR A 7 12.66 -7.24 6.95
N GLU A 8 13.19 -8.34 6.41
CA GLU A 8 13.05 -9.69 6.97
C GLU A 8 13.63 -9.83 8.40
N LYS A 9 14.41 -8.84 8.87
CA LYS A 9 15.10 -8.82 10.17
C LYS A 9 14.53 -7.76 11.13
N GLY A 10 13.31 -7.31 10.86
CA GLY A 10 12.60 -6.30 11.64
C GLY A 10 12.64 -4.91 11.03
N LEU A 11 12.27 -3.93 11.85
CA LEU A 11 12.14 -2.54 11.47
C LEU A 11 13.34 -1.72 11.92
N PHE A 12 13.86 -0.92 11.00
CA PHE A 12 14.97 -0.02 11.22
C PHE A 12 14.55 1.42 11.01
N GLU A 13 15.18 2.33 11.72
CA GLU A 13 15.09 3.78 11.50
C GLU A 13 16.38 4.25 10.85
N LEU A 14 16.25 5.05 9.79
CA LEU A 14 17.38 5.74 9.16
C LEU A 14 17.73 6.99 9.96
N LEU A 15 19.00 7.09 10.37
CA LEU A 15 19.47 8.21 11.18
C LEU A 15 19.85 9.40 10.27
N PRO A 16 19.52 10.65 10.65
CA PRO A 16 19.89 11.84 9.88
C PRO A 16 21.41 12.01 9.68
N THR A 17 22.21 11.48 10.60
CA THR A 17 23.68 11.49 10.55
C THR A 17 24.28 10.41 9.64
N GLY A 18 23.44 9.59 9.02
CA GLY A 18 23.85 8.37 8.32
C GLY A 18 23.83 7.14 9.23
N GLY A 19 23.55 5.99 8.63
CA GLY A 19 23.39 4.70 9.32
C GLY A 19 21.94 4.31 9.60
N VAL A 20 21.76 3.10 10.13
CA VAL A 20 20.46 2.53 10.51
C VAL A 20 20.49 2.02 11.95
N HIS A 21 19.40 2.19 12.67
CA HIS A 21 19.20 1.65 14.02
C HIS A 21 17.98 0.74 14.02
N ARG A 22 18.11 -0.50 14.48
CA ARG A 22 16.96 -1.41 14.61
C ARG A 22 16.09 -0.96 15.77
N ILE A 23 14.87 -0.52 15.48
CA ILE A 23 13.92 -0.03 16.48
C ILE A 23 13.01 -1.14 16.99
N CYS A 24 12.66 -2.12 16.16
CA CYS A 24 11.81 -3.21 16.61
C CYS A 24 11.92 -4.48 15.77
N CYS A 25 11.26 -5.48 16.35
CA CYS A 25 10.70 -6.63 15.69
C CYS A 25 11.72 -7.56 15.02
N PRO A 26 12.83 -7.96 15.68
CA PRO A 26 13.87 -8.78 15.08
C PRO A 26 13.41 -10.17 14.63
N GLU A 27 12.27 -10.64 15.12
CA GLU A 27 11.66 -11.92 14.77
C GLU A 27 10.53 -11.79 13.74
N LEU A 28 10.23 -10.58 13.25
CA LEU A 28 9.22 -10.35 12.24
C LEU A 28 9.85 -9.88 10.94
N ASP A 29 9.38 -10.48 9.84
CA ASP A 29 9.45 -9.85 8.53
C ASP A 29 8.47 -8.66 8.51
N VAL A 30 8.99 -7.48 8.20
CA VAL A 30 8.25 -6.21 8.22
C VAL A 30 8.19 -5.62 6.82
N MET A 31 6.97 -5.53 6.29
CA MET A 31 6.68 -4.94 4.98
C MET A 31 6.46 -3.43 5.08
N ASP A 32 5.77 -2.98 6.14
CA ASP A 32 5.40 -1.58 6.31
C ASP A 32 5.28 -1.22 7.80
N ALA A 33 5.39 0.07 8.13
CA ALA A 33 5.26 0.56 9.49
C ALA A 33 4.78 2.01 9.55
N VAL A 34 3.87 2.29 10.48
CA VAL A 34 3.28 3.62 10.66
C VAL A 34 3.15 3.95 12.15
N PHE A 35 3.49 5.17 12.53
CA PHE A 35 3.14 5.72 13.83
C PHE A 35 1.69 6.23 13.82
N PHE A 36 0.89 5.73 14.75
CA PHE A 36 -0.51 6.08 14.90
C PHE A 36 -0.90 6.13 16.38
N GLU A 37 -1.55 7.22 16.80
CA GLU A 37 -1.98 7.45 18.19
C GLU A 37 -0.92 7.18 19.28
N GLY A 38 0.33 7.54 18.99
CA GLY A 38 1.44 7.37 19.94
C GLY A 38 2.05 5.97 19.98
N TYR A 39 1.58 5.05 19.15
CA TYR A 39 2.11 3.71 19.03
C TYR A 39 2.65 3.45 17.63
N LEU A 40 3.66 2.60 17.54
CA LEU A 40 4.18 2.10 16.27
C LEU A 40 3.38 0.85 15.90
N TYR A 41 2.84 0.83 14.69
CA TYR A 41 2.22 -0.34 14.08
C TYR A 41 3.13 -0.89 12.99
N VAL A 42 3.27 -2.22 12.94
CA VAL A 42 4.07 -2.92 11.95
C VAL A 42 3.22 -3.93 11.20
N CYS A 43 3.42 -3.97 9.89
CA CYS A 43 2.75 -4.82 8.94
C CYS A 43 3.69 -5.97 8.56
N SER A 44 3.28 -7.19 8.86
CA SER A 44 4.04 -8.39 8.52
C SER A 44 3.35 -9.15 7.38
N PRO A 45 4.06 -9.45 6.28
CA PRO A 45 3.49 -10.13 5.13
C PRO A 45 3.20 -11.61 5.43
N THR A 46 3.61 -12.13 6.59
CA THR A 46 3.40 -13.54 6.97
C THR A 46 2.46 -13.72 8.16
N SER A 47 2.23 -12.68 8.97
CA SER A 47 1.56 -12.87 10.27
C SER A 47 0.61 -11.76 10.72
N GLY A 48 0.56 -10.63 10.01
CA GLY A 48 -0.50 -9.63 10.15
C GLY A 48 0.01 -8.31 10.69
N VAL A 49 -0.87 -7.58 11.37
CA VAL A 49 -0.53 -6.28 11.95
C VAL A 49 -0.23 -6.44 13.43
N TYR A 50 0.83 -5.79 13.88
CA TYR A 50 1.18 -5.72 15.30
C TYR A 50 1.30 -4.28 15.76
N GLU A 51 0.80 -4.04 16.95
CA GLU A 51 1.08 -2.85 17.73
C GLU A 51 2.32 -3.10 18.60
N VAL A 52 3.27 -2.16 18.59
CA VAL A 52 4.53 -2.23 19.33
C VAL A 52 4.43 -1.38 20.60
N ARG A 53 4.26 -2.05 21.76
CA ARG A 53 4.20 -1.41 23.10
C ARG A 53 5.22 -2.03 24.06
N GLY A 54 6.51 -1.96 23.72
CA GLY A 54 7.58 -2.70 24.42
C GLY A 54 7.57 -4.22 24.19
N ARG A 55 6.40 -4.78 23.91
CA ARG A 55 6.18 -6.12 23.34
C ARG A 55 5.27 -6.02 22.12
N LEU A 56 5.29 -7.05 21.29
CA LEU A 56 4.41 -7.18 20.13
C LEU A 56 3.03 -7.66 20.57
N ARG A 57 1.99 -6.92 20.19
CA ARG A 57 0.60 -7.34 20.33
C ARG A 57 -0.01 -7.43 18.94
N ARG A 58 -0.47 -8.62 18.55
CA ARG A 58 -1.15 -8.79 17.26
C ARG A 58 -2.50 -8.07 17.30
N ALA A 59 -2.73 -7.17 16.36
CA ALA A 59 -3.97 -6.42 16.21
C ALA A 59 -4.87 -7.05 15.15
N VAL A 60 -4.31 -7.45 14.01
CA VAL A 60 -5.01 -8.11 12.90
C VAL A 60 -4.21 -9.32 12.45
N ALA A 61 -4.87 -10.45 12.19
CA ALA A 61 -4.23 -11.65 11.64
C ALA A 61 -4.35 -11.69 10.11
N GLY A 62 -3.44 -12.42 9.45
CA GLY A 62 -3.40 -12.58 7.99
C GLY A 62 -2.08 -12.07 7.41
N ASN A 63 -1.95 -12.04 6.09
CA ASN A 63 -0.77 -11.50 5.41
C ASN A 63 -0.99 -10.00 5.17
N CYS A 64 -0.26 -9.14 5.91
CA CYS A 64 -0.40 -7.69 5.80
C CYS A 64 0.57 -7.13 4.75
N TRP A 65 0.08 -6.23 3.90
CA TRP A 65 0.87 -5.64 2.81
C TRP A 65 1.08 -4.14 2.91
N ARG A 66 0.15 -3.42 3.54
CA ARG A 66 0.20 -1.95 3.62
C ARG A 66 -0.48 -1.43 4.87
N LEU A 67 0.08 -0.37 5.44
CA LEU A 67 -0.55 0.48 6.46
C LEU A 67 -0.70 1.90 5.93
N VAL A 68 -1.92 2.44 5.98
CA VAL A 68 -2.20 3.81 5.54
C VAL A 68 -3.02 4.53 6.59
N LYS A 69 -2.56 5.71 7.02
CA LYS A 69 -3.37 6.59 7.84
C LYS A 69 -4.40 7.31 6.97
N VAL A 70 -5.67 7.08 7.25
CA VAL A 70 -6.82 7.68 6.57
C VAL A 70 -7.63 8.45 7.60
N GLY A 71 -7.43 9.77 7.65
CA GLY A 71 -8.05 10.61 8.68
C GLY A 71 -7.65 10.16 10.10
N GLU A 72 -8.65 9.70 10.86
CA GLU A 72 -8.51 9.16 12.22
C GLU A 72 -8.51 7.62 12.27
N THR A 73 -8.35 6.95 11.13
CA THR A 73 -8.28 5.49 11.05
C THR A 73 -6.92 5.06 10.53
N LEU A 74 -6.36 4.00 11.12
CA LEU A 74 -5.22 3.30 10.56
C LEU A 74 -5.73 2.10 9.77
N VAL A 75 -5.66 2.19 8.44
CA VAL A 75 -6.14 1.12 7.55
C VAL A 75 -5.01 0.15 7.27
N ALA A 76 -5.28 -1.14 7.45
CA ALA A 76 -4.42 -2.23 7.05
C ALA A 76 -4.99 -2.97 5.84
N SER A 77 -4.14 -3.18 4.83
CA SER A 77 -4.42 -4.09 3.71
C SER A 77 -3.96 -5.51 4.05
N ILE A 78 -4.89 -6.46 3.99
CA ILE A 78 -4.67 -7.89 4.24
C ILE A 78 -5.00 -8.68 2.96
N THR A 79 -4.23 -9.76 2.67
CA THR A 79 -4.51 -10.70 1.56
C THR A 79 -5.95 -11.18 1.52
N GLY A 80 -6.47 -11.41 0.30
CA GLY A 80 -7.89 -11.72 0.07
C GLY A 80 -8.67 -10.43 -0.03
N PRO A 81 -8.23 -9.55 -0.95
CA PRO A 81 -8.04 -8.12 -0.75
C PRO A 81 -9.05 -7.52 0.23
N SER A 82 -8.64 -7.41 1.50
CA SER A 82 -9.49 -6.97 2.59
C SER A 82 -8.86 -5.79 3.32
N LEU A 83 -9.69 -4.88 3.80
CA LEU A 83 -9.28 -3.73 4.59
C LEU A 83 -9.74 -3.90 6.04
N TYR A 84 -8.87 -3.58 6.98
CA TYR A 84 -9.15 -3.60 8.41
C TYR A 84 -8.74 -2.28 9.04
N ASP A 85 -9.45 -1.87 10.08
CA ASP A 85 -8.94 -0.88 11.04
C ASP A 85 -7.92 -1.59 11.94
N ALA A 86 -6.66 -1.19 11.82
CA ALA A 86 -5.55 -1.79 12.55
C ALA A 86 -5.56 -1.46 14.04
N ALA A 87 -6.23 -0.37 14.46
CA ALA A 87 -6.29 0.03 15.86
C ALA A 87 -7.37 -0.76 16.61
N THR A 88 -8.54 -0.98 15.98
CA THR A 88 -9.66 -1.70 16.58
C THR A 88 -9.65 -3.20 16.26
N GLY A 89 -9.09 -3.59 15.11
CA GLY A 89 -9.14 -4.94 14.57
C GLY A 89 -10.37 -5.23 13.70
N ASP A 90 -11.25 -4.25 13.51
CA ASP A 90 -12.51 -4.41 12.78
C ASP A 90 -12.28 -4.48 11.27
N LYS A 91 -13.05 -5.34 10.58
CA LYS A 91 -13.03 -5.40 9.11
C LYS A 91 -13.80 -4.22 8.54
N ILE A 92 -13.16 -3.47 7.64
CA ILE A 92 -13.74 -2.35 6.89
C ILE A 92 -14.37 -2.84 5.59
N ALA A 93 -13.64 -3.66 4.83
CA ALA A 93 -14.07 -4.11 3.50
C ALA A 93 -13.49 -5.49 3.15
N ASP A 94 -14.18 -6.21 2.26
CA ASP A 94 -13.70 -7.45 1.65
C ASP A 94 -14.02 -7.42 0.15
N PHE A 95 -12.99 -7.49 -0.68
CA PHE A 95 -13.13 -7.44 -2.14
C PHE A 95 -12.89 -8.80 -2.81
N SER A 96 -12.97 -9.89 -2.05
CA SER A 96 -12.75 -11.25 -2.56
C SER A 96 -13.72 -11.61 -3.70
N GLU A 97 -14.96 -11.13 -3.66
CA GLU A 97 -15.93 -11.36 -4.75
C GLU A 97 -15.49 -10.71 -6.07
N TYR A 98 -14.87 -9.53 -6.02
CA TYR A 98 -14.30 -8.90 -7.20
C TYR A 98 -13.06 -9.66 -7.67
N ALA A 99 -12.20 -10.09 -6.75
CA ALA A 99 -11.04 -10.90 -7.09
C ALA A 99 -11.45 -12.19 -7.82
N GLU A 100 -12.49 -12.87 -7.38
CA GLU A 100 -13.03 -14.06 -8.06
C GLU A 100 -13.63 -13.71 -9.42
N ARG A 101 -14.51 -12.69 -9.46
CA ARG A 101 -15.24 -12.32 -10.68
C ARG A 101 -14.32 -11.87 -11.81
N TYR A 102 -13.32 -11.06 -11.49
CA TYR A 102 -12.44 -10.46 -12.48
C TYR A 102 -11.10 -11.20 -12.61
N GLY A 103 -10.80 -12.15 -11.72
CA GLY A 103 -9.63 -13.00 -11.79
C GLY A 103 -8.36 -12.38 -11.23
N TRP A 104 -8.45 -11.53 -10.19
CA TRP A 104 -7.26 -10.95 -9.53
C TRP A 104 -6.42 -12.04 -8.89
N ARG A 105 -5.09 -11.95 -9.04
CA ARG A 105 -4.15 -12.95 -8.52
C ARG A 105 -2.91 -12.28 -7.95
N PHE A 106 -2.14 -13.05 -7.19
CA PHE A 106 -0.77 -12.71 -6.85
C PHE A 106 0.07 -13.96 -7.06
N LEU A 107 1.32 -13.83 -7.52
CA LEU A 107 2.18 -14.98 -7.81
C LEU A 107 2.29 -15.96 -6.63
N LYS A 108 2.23 -15.45 -5.39
CA LYS A 108 2.35 -16.26 -4.16
C LYS A 108 1.02 -16.45 -3.42
N GLY A 109 -0.12 -16.13 -4.02
CA GLY A 109 -1.41 -16.33 -3.36
C GLY A 109 -2.58 -15.50 -3.90
N PRO A 110 -3.60 -15.24 -3.07
CA PRO A 110 -4.66 -14.30 -3.40
C PRO A 110 -4.11 -12.88 -3.59
N ALA A 111 -4.76 -12.10 -4.45
CA ALA A 111 -4.46 -10.68 -4.61
C ALA A 111 -4.62 -9.91 -3.29
N HIS A 112 -4.05 -8.71 -3.26
CA HIS A 112 -4.13 -7.80 -2.13
C HIS A 112 -4.05 -6.35 -2.58
N ILE A 113 -4.49 -5.43 -1.72
CA ILE A 113 -4.35 -4.00 -1.96
C ILE A 113 -2.91 -3.59 -1.64
N THR A 114 -2.21 -2.99 -2.59
CA THR A 114 -0.80 -2.60 -2.46
C THR A 114 -0.66 -1.18 -1.94
N ASP A 115 -1.60 -0.29 -2.28
CA ASP A 115 -1.59 1.10 -1.82
C ASP A 115 -2.97 1.76 -1.87
N ILE A 116 -3.14 2.84 -1.11
CA ILE A 116 -4.38 3.62 -1.04
C ILE A 116 -4.05 5.11 -1.13
N ALA A 117 -4.79 5.84 -1.96
CA ALA A 117 -4.67 7.27 -2.10
C ALA A 117 -6.05 7.95 -2.14
N PHE A 118 -6.07 9.25 -1.83
CA PHE A 118 -7.24 10.11 -2.05
C PHE A 118 -7.00 10.97 -3.29
N PHE A 119 -7.91 10.90 -4.26
CA PHE A 119 -7.81 11.63 -5.52
C PHE A 119 -9.18 12.12 -5.98
N ARG A 120 -9.29 13.43 -6.25
CA ARG A 120 -10.52 14.09 -6.73
C ARG A 120 -11.78 13.74 -5.92
N GLY A 121 -11.68 13.75 -4.60
CA GLY A 121 -12.82 13.48 -3.73
C GLY A 121 -13.14 11.99 -3.57
N LYS A 122 -12.32 11.09 -4.11
CA LYS A 122 -12.53 9.64 -4.04
C LYS A 122 -11.35 8.93 -3.39
N TRP A 123 -11.65 7.87 -2.66
CA TRP A 123 -10.68 6.87 -2.28
C TRP A 123 -10.34 6.01 -3.49
N VAL A 124 -9.05 5.72 -3.65
CA VAL A 124 -8.52 4.88 -4.71
C VAL A 124 -7.59 3.84 -4.11
N ALA A 125 -7.77 2.58 -4.49
CA ALA A 125 -6.93 1.48 -4.04
C ALA A 125 -6.27 0.79 -5.24
N ALA A 126 -4.96 0.56 -5.14
CA ALA A 126 -4.21 -0.26 -6.08
C ALA A 126 -4.27 -1.73 -5.63
N VAL A 127 -4.44 -2.63 -6.59
CA VAL A 127 -4.48 -4.08 -6.35
C VAL A 127 -3.33 -4.71 -7.14
N GLU A 128 -2.57 -5.61 -6.51
CA GLU A 128 -1.57 -6.42 -7.20
C GLU A 128 -2.28 -7.35 -8.19
N ASP A 129 -1.81 -7.36 -9.43
CA ASP A 129 -2.44 -7.95 -10.63
C ASP A 129 -3.99 -7.93 -10.58
N GLY A 130 -4.56 -6.71 -10.67
CA GLY A 130 -5.99 -6.50 -10.62
C GLY A 130 -6.44 -5.11 -11.07
N ASN A 131 -7.68 -4.75 -10.73
CA ASN A 131 -8.22 -3.43 -11.07
C ASN A 131 -7.78 -2.36 -10.07
N ILE A 132 -7.65 -1.12 -10.53
CA ILE A 132 -7.78 0.03 -9.63
C ILE A 132 -9.21 0.09 -9.12
N LEU A 133 -9.39 0.24 -7.80
CA LEU A 133 -10.70 0.42 -7.18
C LEU A 133 -10.89 1.90 -6.83
N ALA A 134 -12.10 2.41 -7.00
CA ALA A 134 -12.45 3.77 -6.60
C ALA A 134 -13.85 3.87 -5.99
N GLY A 135 -14.02 4.80 -5.05
CA GLY A 135 -15.32 5.03 -4.39
C GLY A 135 -15.26 6.23 -3.45
N ASP A 136 -16.42 6.65 -2.95
CA ASP A 136 -16.50 7.75 -1.97
C ASP A 136 -16.14 7.28 -0.56
N ASP A 137 -16.21 5.96 -0.32
CA ASP A 137 -15.93 5.31 0.96
C ASP A 137 -15.14 4.01 0.75
N LEU A 138 -14.21 3.70 1.67
CA LEU A 138 -13.35 2.52 1.59
C LEU A 138 -14.13 1.19 1.63
N ALA A 139 -15.30 1.14 2.26
CA ALA A 139 -16.14 -0.05 2.32
C ALA A 139 -16.89 -0.32 1.00
N THR A 140 -16.96 0.66 0.10
CA THR A 140 -17.80 0.60 -1.11
C THR A 140 -17.03 0.83 -2.41
N LEU A 141 -15.70 0.69 -2.37
CA LEU A 141 -14.86 0.81 -3.56
C LEU A 141 -15.32 -0.15 -4.66
N ARG A 142 -15.26 0.31 -5.91
CA ARG A 142 -15.64 -0.48 -7.09
C ARG A 142 -14.50 -0.54 -8.11
N PRO A 143 -14.37 -1.65 -8.85
CA PRO A 143 -13.40 -1.75 -9.93
C PRO A 143 -13.62 -0.69 -11.01
N THR A 144 -12.55 -0.02 -11.39
CA THR A 144 -12.48 0.80 -12.61
C THR A 144 -12.15 -0.09 -13.81
N ARG A 145 -12.09 0.50 -15.01
CA ARG A 145 -11.66 -0.26 -16.21
C ARG A 145 -10.15 -0.48 -16.30
N PHE A 146 -9.34 0.17 -15.46
CA PHE A 146 -7.91 -0.07 -15.46
C PHE A 146 -7.63 -1.42 -14.84
N TRP A 147 -6.77 -2.20 -15.48
CA TRP A 147 -6.22 -3.44 -14.98
C TRP A 147 -4.71 -3.40 -15.10
N GLY A 148 -4.02 -3.82 -14.05
CA GLY A 148 -2.59 -4.01 -14.09
C GLY A 148 -2.06 -4.44 -12.74
N ASP A 149 -0.84 -4.95 -12.78
CA ASP A 149 -0.08 -5.25 -11.59
C ASP A 149 0.42 -3.96 -10.94
N SER A 150 -0.38 -3.43 -10.01
CA SER A 150 -0.26 -2.05 -9.49
C SER A 150 0.33 -2.07 -8.09
N HIS A 151 1.33 -1.23 -7.81
CA HIS A 151 2.12 -1.29 -6.56
C HIS A 151 2.04 -0.03 -5.71
N ALA A 152 1.89 1.14 -6.33
CA ALA A 152 1.89 2.41 -5.60
C ALA A 152 1.04 3.47 -6.32
N LEU A 153 0.43 4.35 -5.52
CA LEU A 153 -0.39 5.45 -5.99
C LEU A 153 0.19 6.79 -5.54
N LEU A 154 0.16 7.78 -6.42
CA LEU A 154 0.50 9.16 -6.06
C LEU A 154 -0.45 10.15 -6.72
N ALA A 155 -1.25 10.84 -5.92
CA ALA A 155 -1.96 12.03 -6.36
C ALA A 155 -0.97 13.19 -6.51
N ALA A 156 -0.73 13.62 -7.75
CA ALA A 156 0.20 14.69 -8.09
C ALA A 156 -0.47 15.70 -9.03
N LYS A 157 -0.77 16.90 -8.50
CA LYS A 157 -1.51 17.96 -9.21
C LYS A 157 -2.88 17.42 -9.67
N GLU A 158 -3.13 17.46 -10.98
CA GLU A 158 -4.38 17.02 -11.61
C GLU A 158 -4.37 15.53 -12.00
N LEU A 159 -3.29 14.80 -11.69
CA LEU A 159 -3.08 13.41 -12.08
C LEU A 159 -3.07 12.49 -10.85
N LEU A 160 -3.62 11.30 -11.02
CA LEU A 160 -3.25 10.14 -10.22
C LEU A 160 -2.22 9.36 -11.02
N LEU A 161 -1.02 9.20 -10.47
CA LEU A 161 0.02 8.34 -11.00
C LEU A 161 -0.09 6.95 -10.37
N ILE A 162 0.11 5.92 -11.18
CA ILE A 162 -0.04 4.52 -10.82
C ILE A 162 1.24 3.81 -11.22
N SER A 163 2.01 3.38 -10.21
CA SER A 163 3.21 2.56 -10.40
C SER A 163 2.79 1.12 -10.67
N THR A 164 3.30 0.50 -11.73
CA THR A 164 2.94 -0.87 -12.13
C THR A 164 4.14 -1.72 -12.52
N SER A 165 3.92 -3.00 -12.82
CA SER A 165 4.95 -3.92 -13.35
C SER A 165 5.43 -3.59 -14.77
N THR A 166 4.72 -2.73 -15.49
CA THR A 166 5.06 -2.40 -16.89
C THR A 166 5.46 -0.94 -17.07
N GLY A 167 5.32 -0.11 -16.06
CA GLY A 167 5.71 1.30 -16.07
C GLY A 167 4.82 2.14 -15.17
N ILE A 168 4.82 3.45 -15.41
CA ILE A 168 3.93 4.39 -14.72
C ILE A 168 2.75 4.74 -15.63
N TYR A 169 1.54 4.51 -15.13
CA TYR A 169 0.31 4.99 -15.75
C TYR A 169 -0.20 6.23 -15.03
N TYR A 170 -1.08 6.98 -15.69
CA TYR A 170 -1.77 8.08 -15.08
C TYR A 170 -3.22 8.18 -15.54
N THR A 171 -4.02 8.85 -14.72
CA THR A 171 -5.39 9.24 -15.05
C THR A 171 -5.70 10.63 -14.51
N GLN A 172 -6.59 11.33 -15.20
CA GLN A 172 -7.13 12.62 -14.77
C GLN A 172 -8.52 12.49 -14.15
N ASP A 173 -9.23 11.39 -14.37
CA ASP A 173 -10.67 11.28 -14.14
C ASP A 173 -11.11 9.91 -13.58
N LEU A 174 -10.18 8.96 -13.40
CA LEU A 174 -10.43 7.55 -13.03
C LEU A 174 -11.22 6.76 -14.09
N GLU A 175 -11.44 7.36 -15.26
CA GLU A 175 -12.07 6.73 -16.41
C GLU A 175 -11.01 6.46 -17.46
N ASN A 176 -10.26 7.47 -17.90
CA ASN A 176 -9.22 7.40 -18.92
C ASN A 176 -7.84 7.22 -18.31
N PHE A 177 -7.13 6.18 -18.75
CA PHE A 177 -5.80 5.82 -18.29
C PHE A 177 -4.84 5.79 -19.46
N ALA A 178 -3.65 6.32 -19.26
CA ALA A 178 -2.59 6.34 -20.25
C ALA A 178 -1.24 6.02 -19.58
N MET A 179 -0.33 5.40 -20.33
CA MET A 179 1.05 5.21 -19.87
C MET A 179 1.81 6.53 -20.00
N ALA A 180 2.62 6.87 -18.99
CA ALA A 180 3.54 7.99 -19.04
C ALA A 180 4.67 7.72 -20.05
N ALA A 181 4.95 8.66 -20.93
CA ALA A 181 5.95 8.48 -21.97
C ALA A 181 7.36 8.26 -21.39
N GLY A 182 8.07 7.25 -21.88
CA GLY A 182 9.49 7.01 -21.58
C GLY A 182 9.78 6.28 -20.26
N LEU A 183 8.76 5.85 -19.52
CA LEU A 183 8.92 5.06 -18.30
C LEU A 183 8.28 3.68 -18.48
N SER A 184 9.08 2.74 -18.95
CA SER A 184 8.75 1.30 -19.02
C SER A 184 9.55 0.53 -17.98
N GLY A 185 8.98 -0.54 -17.45
CA GLY A 185 9.65 -1.42 -16.49
C GLY A 185 8.89 -1.59 -15.17
N TYR A 186 9.39 -2.49 -14.32
CA TYR A 186 8.77 -2.85 -13.06
C TYR A 186 9.01 -1.78 -12.00
N THR A 187 7.97 -1.00 -11.68
CA THR A 187 8.05 0.13 -10.76
C THR A 187 7.25 -0.12 -9.49
N HIS A 188 7.86 0.04 -8.32
CA HIS A 188 7.27 -0.28 -7.01
C HIS A 188 6.91 0.92 -6.14
N ALA A 189 7.41 2.10 -6.47
CA ALA A 189 7.12 3.31 -5.73
C ALA A 189 7.19 4.51 -6.65
N VAL A 190 6.34 5.50 -6.40
CA VAL A 190 6.38 6.80 -7.07
C VAL A 190 6.17 7.88 -6.03
N VAL A 191 7.07 8.86 -5.98
CA VAL A 191 7.06 9.92 -4.97
C VAL A 191 7.35 11.28 -5.61
N GLN A 192 6.76 12.33 -5.03
CA GLN A 192 7.10 13.71 -5.38
C GLN A 192 8.28 14.17 -4.51
N CYS A 193 9.42 14.45 -5.13
CA CYS A 193 10.61 14.99 -4.48
C CYS A 193 10.89 16.40 -4.99
N GLY A 194 10.32 17.40 -4.30
CA GLY A 194 10.38 18.79 -4.75
C GLY A 194 9.62 18.97 -6.07
N GLY A 195 10.26 19.57 -7.08
CA GLY A 195 9.67 19.74 -8.41
C GLY A 195 9.72 18.49 -9.31
N TYR A 196 10.30 17.39 -8.83
CA TYR A 196 10.54 16.17 -9.61
C TYR A 196 9.69 15.00 -9.12
N LEU A 197 9.37 14.10 -10.04
CA LEU A 197 8.85 12.78 -9.73
C LEU A 197 10.02 11.80 -9.71
N ALA A 198 10.15 11.04 -8.63
CA ALA A 198 11.09 9.96 -8.51
C ALA A 198 10.32 8.64 -8.44
N THR A 199 10.87 7.60 -9.08
CA THR A 199 10.31 6.25 -9.07
C THR A 199 11.37 5.26 -8.65
N HIS A 200 10.95 4.21 -7.94
CA HIS A 200 11.79 3.06 -7.66
C HIS A 200 11.50 1.97 -8.70
N MET A 201 12.46 1.77 -9.58
CA MET A 201 12.43 0.74 -10.61
C MET A 201 13.21 -0.49 -10.14
N ILE A 202 12.57 -1.65 -10.15
CA ILE A 202 13.16 -2.93 -9.76
C ILE A 202 13.88 -3.57 -10.94
N SER A 203 13.31 -3.47 -12.13
CA SER A 203 13.91 -3.99 -13.38
C SER A 203 13.32 -3.28 -14.60
N ASP A 204 14.14 -3.17 -15.66
CA ASP A 204 13.75 -2.68 -16.99
C ASP A 204 12.98 -3.72 -17.82
#